data_AF-A0A5C7S0J1-F1
#
_entry.id   AF-A0A5C7S0J1-F1
#
_cell.length_a   1.000
_cell.length_b   1.000
_cell.length_c   1.000
_cell.angle_alpha   90.00
_cell.angle_beta   90.00
_cell.angle_gamma   90.00
#
_symmetry.space_group_name_H-M   'P 1'
#
loop_
_entity.id
_entity.type
_entity.pdbx_description
1 polymer ?
#
loop_
_entity_poly.entity_id
_entity_poly.type
_entity_poly.pdbx_seq_one_letter_code
_entity_poly.pdbx_strand_id
1 'polypeptide(L)'
;MGMHRMGSGVLAAALLCWAANVDARVACPTDIGGVTPYPKEATTAVRKGVVVVKARIDVCGRVAEAGIAKGVGDQALEDALVQAAHGWVLAPDGSDPLLPAGSTVMPGAIEIPIVLGWKDGELPPFHLLQWSRARVPAVDPLPSGDFPGYVKDPMPIDPASYAQIMTLLAEYGERLSPPGEAIKSYGVDDGLMGVQWEVFDEGFDFAPAVVRFRWVSDGKHTFRVAAVLCEATDPSACAKLDQMLARLPRQPADPPAPTPPIEARRLWGI
;
A
#
# COMPACT_ATOMS: atom_id res chain seq x y z
N MET A 1 1.90 47.75 -78.14
CA MET A 1 3.23 47.65 -78.76
C MET A 1 4.23 48.28 -77.80
N GLY A 2 5.15 47.49 -77.22
CA GLY A 2 6.28 47.91 -76.38
C GLY A 2 5.92 48.56 -75.02
N MET A 3 6.71 48.47 -73.95
CA MET A 3 8.01 47.85 -73.72
C MET A 3 8.31 47.87 -72.21
N HIS A 4 9.09 46.88 -71.77
CA HIS A 4 9.77 46.63 -70.49
C HIS A 4 9.98 47.76 -69.43
N ARG A 5 9.84 47.39 -68.15
CA ARG A 5 10.92 47.23 -67.13
C ARG A 5 10.29 46.86 -65.77
N MET A 6 10.51 45.66 -65.21
CA MET A 6 11.61 45.26 -64.30
C MET A 6 11.91 46.25 -63.17
N GLY A 7 11.61 45.83 -61.94
CA GLY A 7 11.99 46.48 -60.69
C GLY A 7 11.73 45.56 -59.50
N SER A 8 12.73 44.74 -59.17
CA SER A 8 12.79 43.86 -58.02
C SER A 8 12.68 44.63 -56.69
N GLY A 9 12.00 44.05 -55.70
CA GLY A 9 11.91 44.66 -54.37
C GLY A 9 11.30 43.77 -53.30
N VAL A 10 12.13 42.88 -52.76
CA VAL A 10 12.20 42.47 -51.34
C VAL A 10 11.02 41.68 -50.73
N LEU A 11 11.39 40.46 -50.32
CA LEU A 11 10.79 39.56 -49.34
C LEU A 11 10.11 40.23 -48.14
N ALA A 12 8.91 39.75 -47.78
CA ALA A 12 8.53 39.49 -46.39
C ALA A 12 7.39 38.46 -46.33
N ALA A 13 7.76 37.19 -46.17
CA ALA A 13 6.85 36.15 -45.72
C ALA A 13 6.60 36.35 -44.22
N ALA A 14 5.45 36.90 -43.85
CA ALA A 14 4.97 36.84 -42.47
C ALA A 14 4.24 35.51 -42.26
N LEU A 15 5.02 34.49 -41.90
CA LEU A 15 4.53 33.34 -41.14
C LEU A 15 3.89 33.87 -39.85
N LEU A 16 2.56 33.83 -39.77
CA LEU A 16 1.87 33.88 -38.48
C LEU A 16 2.12 32.53 -37.79
N CYS A 17 3.25 32.49 -37.08
CA CYS A 17 3.53 31.45 -36.11
C CYS A 17 2.43 31.41 -35.05
N TRP A 18 2.04 30.18 -34.75
CA TRP A 18 1.36 29.77 -33.54
C TRP A 18 1.89 30.48 -32.30
N ALA A 19 0.96 30.97 -31.48
CA ALA A 19 1.13 30.99 -30.03
C ALA A 19 -0.26 30.97 -29.40
N ALA A 20 -0.92 29.81 -29.44
CA ALA A 20 -1.87 29.51 -28.39
C ALA A 20 -1.05 29.41 -27.11
N ASN A 21 -1.04 30.50 -26.33
CA ASN A 21 -0.54 30.50 -24.96
C ASN A 21 -1.37 29.51 -24.15
N VAL A 22 -0.92 28.26 -24.10
CA VAL A 22 -1.35 27.32 -23.07
C VAL A 22 -0.56 27.68 -21.81
N ASP A 23 -0.96 28.78 -21.19
CA ASP A 23 -0.57 29.10 -19.82
C ASP A 23 -1.47 28.29 -18.88
N ALA A 24 -1.42 26.96 -19.04
CA ALA A 24 -1.91 26.04 -18.04
C ALA A 24 -0.84 26.02 -16.96
N ARG A 25 -0.96 26.91 -15.97
CA ARG A 25 -0.29 26.74 -14.68
C ARG A 25 -0.71 25.35 -14.20
N VAL A 26 0.16 24.37 -14.39
CA VAL A 26 -0.06 23.01 -13.90
C VAL A 26 -0.11 23.17 -12.38
N ALA A 27 -1.32 23.18 -11.84
CA ALA A 27 -1.52 23.20 -10.40
C ALA A 27 -0.99 21.86 -9.89
N CYS A 28 0.25 21.88 -9.40
CA CYS A 28 0.85 20.70 -8.79
C CYS A 28 0.03 20.33 -7.55
N PRO A 29 -0.15 19.03 -7.25
CA PRO A 29 -0.91 18.60 -6.08
C PRO A 29 -0.34 19.23 -4.80
N THR A 30 -1.21 19.79 -3.97
CA THR A 30 -0.84 20.29 -2.64
C THR A 30 -0.62 19.08 -1.73
N ASP A 31 0.62 18.86 -1.30
CA ASP A 31 1.06 17.76 -0.42
C ASP A 31 0.76 16.34 -0.91
N ILE A 32 1.80 15.64 -1.37
CA ILE A 32 1.77 14.19 -1.51
C ILE A 32 2.60 13.60 -0.37
N GLY A 33 2.04 13.70 0.83
CA GLY A 33 2.44 12.88 1.96
C GLY A 33 2.11 11.43 1.65
N GLY A 34 3.11 10.63 1.32
CA GLY A 34 2.99 9.19 1.21
C GLY A 34 3.77 8.64 0.04
N VAL A 35 5.05 8.35 0.28
CA VAL A 35 5.79 7.35 -0.51
C VAL A 35 4.90 6.11 -0.62
N THR A 36 4.62 5.66 -1.84
CA THR A 36 3.93 4.38 -2.08
C THR A 36 4.65 3.29 -1.28
N PRO A 37 3.95 2.50 -0.44
CA PRO A 37 4.59 1.55 0.44
C PRO A 37 5.51 0.58 -0.32
N TYR A 38 6.62 0.26 0.32
CA TYR A 38 7.64 -0.70 -0.13
C TYR A 38 6.97 -1.98 -0.68
N PRO A 39 7.41 -2.53 -1.84
CA PRO A 39 6.77 -3.71 -2.43
C PRO A 39 6.68 -4.88 -1.45
N LYS A 40 5.52 -5.53 -1.39
CA LYS A 40 5.28 -6.64 -0.44
C LYS A 40 6.16 -7.85 -0.76
N GLU A 41 6.43 -8.07 -2.04
CA GLU A 41 7.28 -9.13 -2.56
C GLU A 41 8.73 -8.96 -2.04
N ALA A 42 9.16 -7.71 -1.88
CA ALA A 42 10.47 -7.36 -1.35
C ALA A 42 10.58 -7.58 0.17
N THR A 43 9.46 -7.56 0.91
CA THR A 43 9.42 -7.85 2.34
C THR A 43 9.43 -9.35 2.62
N THR A 44 8.82 -10.16 1.76
CA THR A 44 8.74 -11.62 1.93
C THR A 44 10.03 -12.36 1.54
N ALA A 45 10.86 -11.81 0.64
CA ALA A 45 12.02 -12.52 0.08
C ALA A 45 13.34 -12.38 0.88
N VAL A 46 13.38 -11.61 1.99
CA VAL A 46 14.57 -11.38 2.85
C VAL A 46 15.85 -11.05 2.04
N ARG A 47 15.71 -10.33 0.92
CA ARG A 47 16.85 -10.02 0.03
C ARG A 47 17.61 -8.80 0.55
N LYS A 48 18.94 -8.87 0.43
CA LYS A 48 19.89 -7.79 0.78
C LYS A 48 20.54 -7.26 -0.50
N GLY A 49 20.69 -5.94 -0.63
CA GLY A 49 21.35 -5.32 -1.77
C GLY A 49 20.95 -3.86 -1.96
N VAL A 50 21.43 -3.22 -3.02
CA VAL A 50 20.98 -1.88 -3.41
C VAL A 50 20.50 -1.97 -4.84
N VAL A 51 19.21 -1.70 -5.06
CA VAL A 51 18.65 -1.47 -6.39
C VAL A 51 18.68 0.03 -6.65
N VAL A 52 19.20 0.45 -7.79
CA VAL A 52 19.15 1.86 -8.19
C VAL A 52 18.04 2.02 -9.22
N VAL A 53 16.99 2.74 -8.85
CA VAL A 53 15.90 3.10 -9.76
C VAL A 53 16.26 4.41 -10.44
N LYS A 54 16.21 4.42 -11.77
CA LYS A 54 16.30 5.64 -12.58
C LYS A 54 14.89 6.14 -12.83
N ALA A 55 14.62 7.39 -12.46
CA ALA A 55 13.32 8.02 -12.64
C ALA A 55 13.45 9.32 -13.45
N ARG A 56 12.49 9.62 -14.32
CA ARG A 56 12.31 10.94 -14.93
C ARG A 56 11.19 11.67 -14.19
N ILE A 57 11.51 12.82 -13.64
CA ILE A 57 10.61 13.62 -12.81
C ILE A 57 10.07 14.80 -13.62
N ASP A 58 8.77 15.07 -13.50
CA ASP A 58 8.12 16.23 -14.12
C ASP A 58 8.24 17.50 -13.26
N VAL A 59 7.66 18.60 -13.74
CA VAL A 59 7.67 19.91 -13.06
C VAL A 59 6.90 19.93 -11.73
N CYS A 60 6.14 18.89 -11.43
CA CYS A 60 5.38 18.74 -10.20
C CYS A 60 5.97 17.68 -9.26
N GLY A 61 7.17 17.17 -9.54
CA GLY A 61 7.81 16.15 -8.71
C GLY A 61 7.33 14.72 -8.99
N ARG A 62 6.44 14.50 -9.97
CA ARG A 62 5.89 13.17 -10.27
C ARG A 62 6.86 12.37 -11.13
N VAL A 63 6.93 11.06 -10.88
CA VAL A 63 7.69 10.14 -11.74
C VAL A 63 6.93 9.89 -13.04
N ALA A 64 7.40 10.49 -14.14
CA ALA A 64 6.87 10.30 -15.49
C ALA A 64 7.38 9.01 -16.15
N GLU A 65 8.61 8.60 -15.85
CA GLU A 65 9.23 7.36 -16.34
C GLU A 65 10.08 6.73 -15.23
N ALA A 66 10.13 5.40 -15.16
CA ALA A 66 10.95 4.67 -14.20
C ALA A 66 11.62 3.45 -14.87
N GLY A 67 12.77 3.04 -14.33
CA GLY A 67 13.50 1.85 -14.76
C GLY A 67 14.62 1.49 -13.80
N ILE A 68 15.27 0.34 -13.99
CA ILE A 68 16.40 -0.09 -13.16
C ILE A 68 17.72 0.33 -13.81
N ALA A 69 18.51 1.13 -13.10
CA ALA A 69 19.89 1.45 -13.47
C ALA A 69 20.88 0.42 -12.93
N LYS A 70 20.61 -0.14 -11.75
CA LYS A 70 21.40 -1.21 -11.14
C LYS A 70 20.48 -2.16 -10.37
N GLY A 71 20.43 -3.41 -10.80
CA GLY A 71 19.59 -4.45 -10.19
C GLY A 71 20.34 -5.30 -9.15
N VAL A 72 19.59 -6.20 -8.52
CA VAL A 72 20.10 -7.29 -7.67
C VAL A 72 19.92 -8.67 -8.32
N GLY A 73 19.38 -8.72 -9.55
CA GLY A 73 19.21 -9.95 -10.33
C GLY A 73 17.91 -10.69 -10.02
N ASP A 74 16.94 -10.02 -9.40
CA ASP A 74 15.60 -10.55 -9.11
C ASP A 74 14.58 -9.75 -9.94
N GLN A 75 14.19 -10.29 -11.09
CA GLN A 75 13.36 -9.58 -12.05
C GLN A 75 11.98 -9.22 -11.48
N ALA A 76 11.38 -10.11 -10.70
CA ALA A 76 10.05 -9.87 -10.13
C ALA A 76 10.08 -8.72 -9.12
N LEU A 77 11.12 -8.67 -8.30
CA LEU A 77 11.37 -7.57 -7.37
C LEU A 77 11.64 -6.25 -8.10
N GLU A 78 12.49 -6.30 -9.12
CA GLU A 78 12.85 -5.14 -9.93
C GLU A 78 11.65 -4.55 -10.67
N ASP A 79 10.79 -5.40 -11.24
CA ASP A 79 9.54 -4.98 -11.90
C ASP A 79 8.57 -4.33 -10.90
N ALA A 80 8.44 -4.91 -9.70
CA ALA A 80 7.60 -4.35 -8.64
C ALA A 80 8.11 -2.97 -8.16
N LEU A 81 9.42 -2.78 -8.07
CA LEU A 81 10.02 -1.48 -7.73
C LEU A 81 9.76 -0.43 -8.81
N VAL A 82 9.89 -0.79 -10.09
CA VAL A 82 9.56 0.10 -11.21
C VAL A 82 8.08 0.48 -11.19
N GLN A 83 7.19 -0.49 -10.97
CA GLN A 83 5.76 -0.24 -10.87
C GLN A 83 5.41 0.69 -9.69
N ALA A 84 6.02 0.47 -8.51
CA ALA A 84 5.83 1.33 -7.35
C ALA A 84 6.33 2.76 -7.61
N ALA A 85 7.46 2.91 -8.30
CA ALA A 85 8.06 4.19 -8.61
C ALA A 85 7.14 5.11 -9.43
N HIS A 86 6.31 4.57 -10.31
CA HIS A 86 5.32 5.36 -11.06
C HIS A 86 4.26 6.04 -10.17
N GLY A 87 4.08 5.60 -8.93
CA GLY A 87 3.20 6.25 -7.96
C GLY A 87 3.87 7.37 -7.16
N TRP A 88 5.19 7.56 -7.26
CA TRP A 88 5.91 8.51 -6.43
C TRP A 88 5.74 9.95 -6.88
N VAL A 89 5.66 10.83 -5.89
CA VAL A 89 5.78 12.28 -6.06
C VAL A 89 6.79 12.80 -5.05
N LEU A 90 7.87 13.37 -5.55
CA LEU A 90 9.02 13.79 -4.76
C LEU A 90 8.94 15.27 -4.43
N ALA A 91 9.31 15.62 -3.20
CA ALA A 91 9.33 17.01 -2.76
C ALA A 91 10.37 17.84 -3.55
N PRO A 92 9.98 19.00 -4.12
CA PRO A 92 10.88 19.83 -4.95
C PRO A 92 12.15 20.29 -4.21
N ASP A 93 12.04 20.55 -2.92
CA ASP A 93 13.10 21.06 -2.06
C ASP A 93 14.10 20.00 -1.59
N GLY A 94 13.92 18.74 -2.01
CA GLY A 94 14.80 17.63 -1.63
C GLY A 94 14.67 17.19 -0.18
N SER A 95 13.61 17.61 0.51
CA SER A 95 13.26 17.09 1.85
C SER A 95 12.77 15.64 1.83
N ASP A 96 12.62 15.05 0.64
CA ASP A 96 12.14 13.68 0.47
C ASP A 96 13.12 12.66 1.08
N PRO A 97 12.64 11.77 1.99
CA PRO A 97 13.49 10.80 2.66
C PRO A 97 14.07 9.72 1.74
N LEU A 98 13.58 9.58 0.50
CA LEU A 98 14.14 8.68 -0.50
C LEU A 98 15.38 9.24 -1.19
N LEU A 99 15.67 10.54 -1.04
CA LEU A 99 16.77 11.21 -1.71
C LEU A 99 17.97 11.40 -0.77
N PRO A 100 19.20 11.36 -1.31
CA PRO A 100 20.38 11.76 -0.56
C PRO A 100 20.25 13.17 0.02
N ALA A 101 20.78 13.40 1.23
CA ALA A 101 20.77 14.71 1.85
C ALA A 101 21.45 15.76 0.94
N GLY A 102 20.74 16.87 0.67
CA GLY A 102 21.22 17.93 -0.21
C GLY A 102 20.89 17.74 -1.70
N SER A 103 20.17 16.68 -2.07
CA SER A 103 19.56 16.57 -3.40
C SER A 103 18.51 17.67 -3.60
N THR A 104 18.32 18.14 -4.83
CA THR A 104 17.21 19.02 -5.20
C THR A 104 16.46 18.33 -6.33
N VAL A 105 15.13 18.24 -6.23
CA VAL A 105 14.32 17.62 -7.27
C VAL A 105 14.06 18.66 -8.35
N MET A 106 14.88 18.60 -9.40
CA MET A 106 14.65 19.34 -10.62
C MET A 106 13.96 18.44 -11.64
N PRO A 107 13.10 18.98 -12.53
CA PRO A 107 12.57 18.21 -13.65
C PRO A 107 13.74 17.61 -14.44
N GLY A 108 13.74 16.29 -14.64
CA GLY A 108 14.91 15.62 -15.20
C GLY A 108 15.06 14.17 -14.76
N ALA A 109 16.19 13.57 -15.14
CA ALA A 109 16.50 12.19 -14.75
C ALA A 109 17.27 12.18 -13.43
N ILE A 110 16.82 11.37 -12.48
CA ILE A 110 17.48 11.11 -11.20
C ILE A 110 17.70 9.62 -11.00
N GLU A 111 18.63 9.28 -10.11
CA GLU A 111 18.87 7.92 -9.63
C GLU A 111 18.57 7.85 -8.14
N ILE A 112 17.69 6.93 -7.77
CA ILE A 112 17.19 6.73 -6.41
C ILE A 112 17.72 5.37 -5.94
N PRO A 113 18.70 5.35 -5.01
CA PRO A 113 19.15 4.11 -4.43
C PRO A 113 18.10 3.58 -3.44
N ILE A 114 17.53 2.43 -3.75
CA ILE A 114 16.67 1.66 -2.87
C ILE A 114 17.54 0.61 -2.19
N VAL A 115 17.80 0.82 -0.91
CA VAL A 115 18.50 -0.17 -0.09
C VAL A 115 17.50 -1.28 0.23
N LEU A 116 17.72 -2.44 -0.38
CA LEU A 116 17.04 -3.67 -0.05
C LEU A 116 17.75 -4.31 1.13
N GLY A 117 17.01 -4.54 2.20
CA GLY A 117 17.62 -4.89 3.47
C GLY A 117 17.66 -3.67 4.38
N TRP A 118 17.28 -3.90 5.62
CA TRP A 118 17.03 -2.87 6.60
C TRP A 118 18.38 -2.53 7.26
N LYS A 119 18.51 -1.31 7.78
CA LYS A 119 19.77 -0.72 8.26
C LYS A 119 20.63 -1.72 9.06
N ASP A 120 21.91 -1.83 8.70
CA ASP A 120 22.91 -2.72 9.31
C ASP A 120 22.63 -4.24 9.23
N GLY A 121 21.64 -4.65 8.43
CA GLY A 121 21.31 -6.07 8.24
C GLY A 121 20.49 -6.69 9.38
N GLU A 122 20.00 -5.86 10.31
CA GLU A 122 19.08 -6.25 11.37
C GLU A 122 17.63 -5.95 10.97
N LEU A 123 16.72 -6.88 11.28
CA LEU A 123 15.29 -6.62 11.19
C LEU A 123 14.91 -5.63 12.31
N PRO A 124 13.89 -4.76 12.13
CA PRO A 124 13.34 -4.06 13.27
C PRO A 124 12.96 -5.07 14.34
N PRO A 125 13.11 -4.70 15.61
CA PRO A 125 12.52 -5.48 16.68
C PRO A 125 11.08 -5.81 16.33
N PHE A 126 10.77 -7.10 16.39
CA PHE A 126 9.50 -7.69 16.04
C PHE A 126 8.30 -6.81 16.40
N HIS A 127 8.21 -6.37 17.66
CA HIS A 127 7.16 -5.51 18.20
C HIS A 127 6.92 -4.19 17.43
N LEU A 128 7.91 -3.66 16.72
CA LEU A 128 7.75 -2.47 15.87
C LEU A 128 7.03 -2.79 14.55
N LEU A 129 7.34 -3.94 13.95
CA LEU A 129 6.63 -4.44 12.77
C LEU A 129 5.17 -4.75 13.12
N GLN A 130 4.94 -5.33 14.30
CA GLN A 130 3.60 -5.57 14.87
C GLN A 130 2.83 -4.27 14.95
N TRP A 131 3.42 -3.29 15.64
CA TRP A 131 2.81 -2.00 15.85
C TRP A 131 2.46 -1.30 14.53
N SER A 132 3.37 -1.33 13.54
CA SER A 132 3.12 -0.71 12.24
C SER A 132 1.90 -1.32 11.52
N ARG A 133 1.81 -2.66 11.47
CA ARG A 133 0.73 -3.40 10.78
C ARG A 133 -0.60 -3.39 11.53
N ALA A 134 -0.55 -3.17 12.84
CA ALA A 134 -1.74 -2.99 13.67
C ALA A 134 -2.36 -1.61 13.50
N ARG A 135 -1.68 -0.63 12.89
CA ARG A 135 -2.27 0.71 12.70
C ARG A 135 -3.36 0.72 11.63
N VAL A 136 -4.49 1.34 11.98
CA VAL A 136 -5.60 1.63 11.07
C VAL A 136 -6.02 3.10 11.21
N PRO A 137 -6.78 3.65 10.24
CA PRO A 137 -7.40 4.96 10.41
C PRO A 137 -8.29 5.02 11.66
N ALA A 138 -8.44 6.23 12.22
CA ALA A 138 -9.35 6.51 13.33
C ALA A 138 -10.77 5.99 13.05
N VAL A 139 -11.34 5.29 14.03
CA VAL A 139 -12.73 4.84 13.98
C VAL A 139 -13.46 5.44 15.18
N ASP A 140 -14.58 6.11 14.92
CA ASP A 140 -15.38 6.66 16.01
C ASP A 140 -16.16 5.54 16.72
N PRO A 141 -16.12 5.48 18.05
CA PRO A 141 -16.94 4.54 18.80
C PRO A 141 -18.42 4.89 18.68
N LEU A 142 -19.29 3.91 18.99
CA LEU A 142 -20.72 4.13 19.10
C LEU A 142 -21.03 5.11 20.25
N PRO A 143 -22.24 5.69 20.30
CA PRO A 143 -22.65 6.54 21.42
C PRO A 143 -22.56 5.86 22.81
N SER A 144 -22.54 4.52 22.86
CA SER A 144 -22.32 3.78 24.11
C SER A 144 -20.85 3.77 24.57
N GLY A 145 -19.92 4.22 23.73
CA GLY A 145 -18.47 4.14 23.95
C GLY A 145 -17.83 2.85 23.40
N ASP A 146 -18.63 1.86 23.00
CA ASP A 146 -18.14 0.60 22.43
C ASP A 146 -17.95 0.70 20.92
N PHE A 147 -17.17 -0.23 20.34
CA PHE A 147 -17.13 -0.42 18.91
C PHE A 147 -18.18 -1.44 18.44
N PRO A 148 -18.66 -1.34 17.19
CA PRO A 148 -19.41 -2.42 16.55
C PRO A 148 -18.62 -3.73 16.61
N GLY A 149 -19.31 -4.86 16.75
CA GLY A 149 -18.65 -6.18 16.76
C GLY A 149 -17.95 -6.52 15.44
N TYR A 150 -18.41 -5.93 14.34
CA TYR A 150 -17.76 -5.96 13.05
C TYR A 150 -17.32 -4.57 12.62
N VAL A 151 -16.00 -4.39 12.54
CA VAL A 151 -15.36 -3.24 11.90
C VAL A 151 -14.58 -3.78 10.71
N LYS A 152 -14.80 -3.22 9.51
CA LYS A 152 -14.13 -3.69 8.30
C LYS A 152 -12.63 -3.42 8.37
N ASP A 153 -11.84 -4.45 8.12
CA ASP A 153 -10.39 -4.34 8.03
C ASP A 153 -10.01 -3.61 6.73
N PRO A 154 -9.24 -2.50 6.79
CA PRO A 154 -8.73 -1.83 5.60
C PRO A 154 -7.69 -2.67 4.85
N MET A 155 -7.07 -3.66 5.50
CA MET A 155 -6.12 -4.56 4.87
C MET A 155 -6.87 -5.70 4.18
N PRO A 156 -6.72 -5.90 2.86
CA PRO A 156 -7.37 -7.01 2.16
C PRO A 156 -6.86 -8.36 2.66
N ILE A 157 -7.63 -9.42 2.36
CA ILE A 157 -7.17 -10.80 2.49
C ILE A 157 -6.22 -11.11 1.34
N ASP A 158 -5.08 -11.70 1.69
CA ASP A 158 -4.03 -12.15 0.77
C ASP A 158 -3.45 -13.45 1.36
N PRO A 159 -3.45 -14.59 0.64
CA PRO A 159 -3.92 -14.77 -0.74
C PRO A 159 -5.43 -14.57 -0.91
N ALA A 160 -5.85 -14.03 -2.06
CA ALA A 160 -7.24 -13.64 -2.32
C ALA A 160 -8.17 -14.79 -2.79
N SER A 161 -7.84 -16.05 -2.46
CA SER A 161 -8.74 -17.18 -2.73
C SER A 161 -8.88 -18.13 -1.55
N TYR A 162 -10.07 -18.74 -1.41
CA TYR A 162 -10.36 -19.66 -0.32
C TYR A 162 -9.38 -20.84 -0.31
N ALA A 163 -9.16 -21.45 -1.48
CA ALA A 163 -8.26 -22.60 -1.61
C ALA A 163 -6.83 -22.29 -1.16
N GLN A 164 -6.28 -21.12 -1.55
CA GLN A 164 -4.94 -20.71 -1.14
C GLN A 164 -4.85 -20.42 0.36
N ILE A 165 -5.90 -19.83 0.95
CA ILE A 165 -5.97 -19.62 2.40
C ILE A 165 -6.01 -20.96 3.13
N MET A 166 -6.77 -21.94 2.63
CA MET A 166 -6.78 -23.28 3.21
C MET A 166 -5.41 -23.97 3.13
N THR A 167 -4.65 -23.78 2.05
CA THR A 167 -3.25 -24.23 1.97
C THR A 167 -2.39 -23.55 3.04
N LEU A 168 -2.49 -22.22 3.17
CA LEU A 168 -1.76 -21.46 4.19
C LEU A 168 -2.10 -21.94 5.61
N LEU A 169 -3.38 -22.13 5.92
CA LEU A 169 -3.83 -22.60 7.24
C LEU A 169 -3.42 -24.04 7.52
N ALA A 170 -3.35 -24.90 6.50
CA ALA A 170 -2.85 -26.26 6.67
C ALA A 170 -1.34 -26.29 6.96
N GLU A 171 -0.58 -25.35 6.40
CA GLU A 171 0.87 -25.30 6.55
C GLU A 171 1.32 -24.54 7.82
N TYR A 172 0.64 -23.44 8.14
CA TYR A 172 1.05 -22.48 9.18
C TYR A 172 0.01 -22.23 10.27
N GLY A 173 -1.22 -22.74 10.12
CA GLY A 173 -2.31 -22.49 11.06
C GLY A 173 -2.36 -23.51 12.20
N GLU A 174 -2.54 -23.02 13.41
CA GLU A 174 -2.94 -23.83 14.57
C GLU A 174 -4.46 -23.84 14.67
N ARG A 175 -5.08 -25.02 14.62
CA ARG A 175 -6.54 -25.13 14.78
C ARG A 175 -6.92 -24.89 16.25
N LEU A 176 -7.69 -23.83 16.49
CA LEU A 176 -8.18 -23.42 17.81
C LEU A 176 -9.54 -24.05 18.15
N SER A 177 -10.38 -24.28 17.16
CA SER A 177 -11.70 -24.92 17.35
C SER A 177 -11.58 -26.45 17.47
N PRO A 178 -12.38 -27.11 18.35
CA PRO A 178 -12.46 -28.56 18.39
C PRO A 178 -12.82 -29.22 17.05
N PRO A 179 -12.51 -30.52 16.86
CA PRO A 179 -13.02 -31.30 15.73
C PRO A 179 -14.55 -31.36 15.73
N GLY A 180 -15.17 -31.28 14.55
CA GLY A 180 -16.63 -31.38 14.38
C GLY A 180 -17.42 -30.07 14.52
N GLU A 181 -16.77 -28.96 14.92
CA GLU A 181 -17.38 -27.64 14.87
C GLU A 181 -17.65 -27.19 13.43
N ALA A 182 -18.82 -26.58 13.21
CA ALA A 182 -19.23 -26.07 11.91
C ALA A 182 -18.37 -24.87 11.46
N ILE A 183 -17.91 -24.06 12.41
CA ILE A 183 -16.97 -22.96 12.16
C ILE A 183 -15.59 -23.41 12.63
N LYS A 184 -14.65 -23.50 11.70
CA LYS A 184 -13.28 -23.92 12.02
C LYS A 184 -12.44 -22.68 12.29
N SER A 185 -11.97 -22.54 13.52
CA SER A 185 -11.13 -21.43 13.95
C SER A 185 -9.66 -21.83 13.90
N TYR A 186 -8.83 -20.97 13.33
CA TYR A 186 -7.38 -21.13 13.27
C TYR A 186 -6.69 -19.88 13.80
N GLY A 187 -5.61 -20.06 14.55
CA GLY A 187 -4.65 -19.02 14.87
C GLY A 187 -3.48 -19.19 13.92
N VAL A 188 -3.05 -18.10 13.29
CA VAL A 188 -1.75 -18.06 12.62
C VAL A 188 -0.88 -17.14 13.44
N ASP A 189 0.19 -17.71 13.99
CA ASP A 189 1.28 -16.89 14.50
C ASP A 189 2.07 -16.37 13.29
N ASP A 190 1.66 -15.22 12.77
CA ASP A 190 2.44 -14.51 11.74
C ASP A 190 3.66 -13.80 12.34
N GLY A 191 3.99 -14.14 13.59
CA GLY A 191 4.88 -13.42 14.45
C GLY A 191 4.30 -12.10 14.94
N LEU A 192 3.19 -11.57 14.44
CA LEU A 192 2.99 -10.13 14.57
C LEU A 192 1.87 -9.74 15.53
N MET A 193 0.76 -10.44 15.48
CA MET A 193 -0.28 -10.49 16.49
C MET A 193 -1.11 -11.69 16.11
N GLY A 194 -1.65 -12.45 17.05
CA GLY A 194 -2.46 -13.61 16.71
C GLY A 194 -3.55 -13.24 15.69
N VAL A 195 -3.37 -13.68 14.44
CA VAL A 195 -4.36 -13.52 13.38
C VAL A 195 -5.29 -14.70 13.53
N GLN A 196 -6.55 -14.41 13.81
CA GLN A 196 -7.55 -15.45 13.91
C GLN A 196 -8.28 -15.56 12.57
N TRP A 197 -8.43 -16.78 12.07
CA TRP A 197 -9.20 -17.10 10.89
C TRP A 197 -10.40 -17.94 11.30
N GLU A 198 -11.58 -17.56 10.84
CA GLU A 198 -12.77 -18.39 10.89
C GLU A 198 -13.07 -18.90 9.48
N VAL A 199 -13.18 -20.20 9.33
CA VAL A 199 -13.39 -20.90 8.07
C VAL A 199 -14.79 -21.51 8.07
N PHE A 200 -15.53 -21.21 7.01
CA PHE A 200 -16.88 -21.70 6.73
C PHE A 200 -16.80 -22.53 5.44
N ASP A 201 -16.53 -23.82 5.58
CA ASP A 201 -16.28 -24.71 4.45
C ASP A 201 -17.54 -25.36 3.90
N GLU A 202 -18.48 -25.72 4.77
CA GLU A 202 -19.76 -26.34 4.41
C GLU A 202 -20.84 -26.02 5.46
N GLY A 203 -22.10 -26.34 5.15
CA GLY A 203 -23.24 -26.16 6.09
C GLY A 203 -23.77 -24.74 6.22
N PHE A 204 -23.18 -23.77 5.52
CA PHE A 204 -23.66 -22.39 5.42
C PHE A 204 -23.99 -22.05 3.97
N ASP A 205 -25.08 -21.29 3.75
CA ASP A 205 -25.49 -20.85 2.40
C ASP A 205 -24.39 -20.05 1.68
N PHE A 206 -23.52 -19.39 2.44
CA PHE A 206 -22.42 -18.54 1.96
C PHE A 206 -21.07 -19.26 1.89
N ALA A 207 -21.03 -20.56 2.16
CA ALA A 207 -19.81 -21.34 2.00
C ALA A 207 -19.48 -21.54 0.50
N PRO A 208 -18.18 -21.61 0.13
CA PRO A 208 -17.02 -21.48 1.00
C PRO A 208 -16.69 -20.01 1.31
N ALA A 209 -16.34 -19.72 2.57
CA ALA A 209 -15.92 -18.40 2.99
C ALA A 209 -14.90 -18.46 4.14
N VAL A 210 -14.13 -17.40 4.26
CA VAL A 210 -13.26 -17.16 5.42
C VAL A 210 -13.39 -15.73 5.93
N VAL A 211 -13.20 -15.58 7.23
CA VAL A 211 -13.14 -14.29 7.90
C VAL A 211 -11.82 -14.21 8.66
N ARG A 212 -11.02 -13.18 8.36
CA ARG A 212 -9.76 -12.90 9.07
C ARG A 212 -10.00 -11.81 10.09
N PHE A 213 -9.75 -12.10 11.35
CA PHE A 213 -9.75 -11.13 12.43
C PHE A 213 -8.33 -10.72 12.81
N ARG A 214 -8.15 -9.43 13.07
CA ARG A 214 -6.89 -8.87 13.60
C ARG A 214 -7.18 -7.87 14.71
N TRP A 215 -6.31 -7.86 15.71
CA TRP A 215 -6.23 -6.76 16.65
C TRP A 215 -5.48 -5.60 16.01
N VAL A 216 -6.05 -4.40 16.13
CA VAL A 216 -5.53 -3.17 15.55
C VAL A 216 -5.67 -2.02 16.54
N SER A 217 -4.92 -0.95 16.29
CA SER A 217 -4.99 0.30 17.04
C SER A 217 -5.17 1.47 16.07
N ASP A 218 -6.04 2.39 16.42
CA ASP A 218 -6.24 3.63 15.69
C ASP A 218 -5.50 4.84 16.31
N GLY A 219 -4.64 4.55 17.30
CA GLY A 219 -3.91 5.54 18.10
C GLY A 219 -4.68 6.06 19.32
N LYS A 220 -5.99 5.79 19.42
CA LYS A 220 -6.82 6.14 20.58
C LYS A 220 -7.38 4.92 21.28
N HIS A 221 -7.69 3.86 20.53
CA HIS A 221 -8.27 2.62 21.03
C HIS A 221 -7.63 1.42 20.34
N THR A 222 -7.72 0.28 21.02
CA THR A 222 -7.43 -1.04 20.44
C THR A 222 -8.75 -1.77 20.23
N PHE A 223 -8.94 -2.37 19.07
CA PHE A 223 -10.14 -3.14 18.73
C PHE A 223 -9.83 -4.18 17.66
N ARG A 224 -10.79 -5.06 17.40
CA ARG A 224 -10.72 -6.11 16.38
C ARG A 224 -11.39 -5.64 15.09
N VAL A 225 -10.67 -5.79 13.99
CA VAL A 225 -11.20 -5.64 12.63
C VAL A 225 -11.35 -7.00 11.98
N ALA A 226 -12.25 -7.10 10.99
CA ALA A 226 -12.43 -8.30 10.20
C ALA A 226 -12.37 -8.02 8.69
N ALA A 227 -11.68 -8.87 7.97
CA ALA A 227 -11.70 -8.94 6.51
C ALA A 227 -12.47 -10.21 6.09
N VAL A 228 -13.19 -10.14 4.98
CA VAL A 228 -14.05 -11.25 4.51
C VAL A 228 -13.64 -11.65 3.11
N LEU A 229 -13.55 -12.95 2.88
CA LEU A 229 -13.49 -13.54 1.54
C LEU A 229 -14.62 -14.57 1.45
N CYS A 230 -15.54 -14.34 0.53
CA CYS A 230 -16.66 -15.23 0.25
C CYS A 230 -16.62 -15.61 -1.23
N GLU A 231 -16.60 -16.91 -1.51
CA GLU A 231 -16.54 -17.47 -2.86
C GLU A 231 -17.80 -18.28 -3.19
N ALA A 232 -18.89 -18.06 -2.44
CA ALA A 232 -20.19 -18.63 -2.78
C ALA A 232 -20.61 -18.20 -4.19
N THR A 233 -21.15 -19.15 -4.96
CA THR A 233 -21.52 -18.91 -6.37
C THR A 233 -22.68 -17.91 -6.50
N ASP A 234 -23.54 -17.82 -5.50
CA ASP A 234 -24.62 -16.83 -5.42
C ASP A 234 -24.16 -15.58 -4.65
N PRO A 235 -24.08 -14.39 -5.29
CA PRO A 235 -23.71 -13.15 -4.60
C PRO A 235 -24.64 -12.79 -3.43
N SER A 236 -25.91 -13.20 -3.49
CA SER A 236 -26.86 -12.96 -2.41
C SER A 236 -26.52 -13.77 -1.15
N ALA A 237 -25.79 -14.88 -1.31
CA ALA A 237 -25.30 -15.67 -0.20
C ALA A 237 -24.21 -14.93 0.57
N CYS A 238 -23.25 -14.29 -0.11
CA CYS A 238 -22.20 -13.51 0.58
C CYS A 238 -22.77 -12.37 1.43
N ALA A 239 -23.89 -11.76 1.03
CA ALA A 239 -24.57 -10.77 1.85
C ALA A 239 -25.11 -11.35 3.18
N LYS A 240 -25.40 -12.66 3.25
CA LYS A 240 -25.78 -13.33 4.50
C LYS A 240 -24.61 -13.44 5.47
N LEU A 241 -23.38 -13.60 4.97
CA LEU A 241 -22.17 -13.55 5.80
C LEU A 241 -21.97 -12.16 6.39
N ASP A 242 -22.13 -11.09 5.60
CA ASP A 242 -22.08 -9.72 6.11
C ASP A 242 -23.14 -9.47 7.18
N GLN A 243 -24.36 -9.97 7.00
CA GLN A 243 -25.44 -9.89 8.00
C GLN A 243 -25.11 -10.67 9.28
N MET A 244 -24.45 -11.82 9.16
CA MET A 244 -23.99 -12.59 10.31
C MET A 244 -22.94 -11.81 11.10
N LEU A 245 -21.94 -11.23 10.41
CA LEU A 245 -20.88 -10.44 11.03
C LEU A 245 -21.41 -9.16 11.67
N ALA A 246 -22.41 -8.51 11.08
CA ALA A 246 -23.07 -7.34 11.65
C ALA A 246 -23.78 -7.62 13.00
N ARG A 247 -24.03 -8.91 13.33
CA ARG A 247 -24.64 -9.34 14.60
C ARG A 247 -23.61 -9.74 15.64
N LEU A 248 -22.31 -9.66 15.34
CA LEU A 248 -21.28 -9.95 16.32
C LEU A 248 -21.45 -9.04 17.55
N PRO A 249 -21.19 -9.57 18.76
CA PRO A 249 -21.24 -8.77 19.99
C PRO A 249 -20.36 -7.54 19.86
N ARG A 250 -20.85 -6.42 20.40
CA ARG A 250 -20.04 -5.19 20.52
C ARG A 250 -18.75 -5.51 21.26
N GLN A 251 -17.71 -4.76 20.92
CA GLN A 251 -16.40 -4.93 21.50
C GLN A 251 -16.02 -3.68 22.31
N PRO A 252 -15.31 -3.85 23.43
CA PRO A 252 -14.91 -2.72 24.26
C PRO A 252 -13.95 -1.80 23.49
N ALA A 253 -13.98 -0.52 23.83
CA ALA A 253 -12.97 0.44 23.39
C ALA A 253 -11.77 0.38 24.34
N ASP A 254 -10.94 -0.65 24.15
CA ASP A 254 -9.74 -0.84 24.96
C ASP A 254 -8.72 0.29 24.73
N PRO A 255 -7.88 0.63 25.71
CA PRO A 255 -6.83 1.63 25.54
C PRO A 255 -5.90 1.27 24.37
N PRO A 256 -5.23 2.27 23.75
CA PRO A 256 -4.41 2.03 22.59
C PRO A 256 -3.18 1.22 22.99
N ALA A 257 -2.74 0.32 22.10
CA ALA A 257 -1.45 -0.34 22.25
C ALA A 257 -0.32 0.68 22.46
N PRO A 258 0.67 0.37 23.32
CA PRO A 258 1.79 1.28 23.59
C PRO A 258 2.45 1.74 22.29
N THR A 259 2.60 3.05 22.15
CA THR A 259 3.33 3.62 21.00
C THR A 259 4.83 3.43 21.22
N PRO A 260 5.57 2.88 20.26
CA PRO A 260 7.01 2.75 20.39
C PRO A 260 7.72 4.11 20.53
N PRO A 261 8.88 4.14 21.21
CA PRO A 261 9.68 5.36 21.34
C PRO A 261 9.93 6.02 19.99
N ILE A 262 9.97 7.36 19.98
CA ILE A 262 10.12 8.14 18.75
C ILE A 262 11.45 7.85 18.05
N GLU A 263 12.49 7.51 18.81
CA GLU A 263 13.81 7.13 18.33
C GLU A 263 13.75 5.82 17.55
N ALA A 264 13.03 4.82 18.07
CA ALA A 264 12.84 3.54 17.38
C ALA A 264 12.04 3.74 16.08
N ARG A 265 10.98 4.54 16.13
CA ARG A 265 10.17 4.88 14.94
C ARG A 265 10.99 5.60 13.87
N ARG A 266 11.79 6.60 14.25
CA ARG A 266 12.71 7.30 13.34
C ARG A 266 13.79 6.38 12.77
N LEU A 267 14.37 5.51 13.60
CA LEU A 267 15.45 4.61 13.19
C LEU A 267 14.99 3.62 12.11
N TRP A 268 13.73 3.17 12.20
CA TRP A 268 13.17 2.14 11.34
C TRP A 268 12.19 2.67 10.27
N GLY A 269 11.98 3.98 10.20
CA GLY A 269 11.10 4.61 9.19
C GLY A 269 9.61 4.27 9.35
N ILE A 270 9.10 4.22 10.60
CA ILE A 270 7.75 3.74 10.97
C ILE A 270 6.91 4.82 11.66
#